data_AF-A0A7Y6CTZ1-F1
#
_entry.id   AF-A0A7Y6CTZ1-F1
#
_cell.length_a   1.000
_cell.length_b   1.000
_cell.length_c   1.000
_cell.angle_alpha   90.00
_cell.angle_beta   90.00
_cell.angle_gamma   90.00
#
_symmetry.space_group_name_H-M   'P 1'
#
loop_
_entity.id
_entity.type
_entity.pdbx_description
1 polymer ?
#
loop_
_entity_poly.entity_id
_entity_poly.type
_entity_poly.pdbx_seq_one_letter_code
_entity_poly.pdbx_strand_id
1 'polypeptide(L)'
;KPPVDPNWYYNAKPGPRHPCTVGSFPGGFDNDSSPNVSRTVVNLTPSTAYDCRVYDADGNLEGQLTWAPGSPGTLTMAGTIYFDGPIEFRQYNNAVYHGRATIHAAGDIVFANQSTLCGDPQCDADWDPQQDLLAFVSGGNVRVGQQSNFQGAIYATLDYTEQNNSTFWGPIIARRVSLANSTVNHYVPIGTLMPGMPASYEDVVTITTEPGSWG
;
A
#
# COMPACT_ATOMS: atom_id res chain seq x y z
N LYS A 1 13.99 6.52 9.42
CA LYS A 1 12.78 6.22 8.63
C LYS A 1 12.56 7.37 7.65
N PRO A 2 12.44 7.12 6.34
CA PRO A 2 12.19 8.18 5.34
C PRO A 2 10.95 9.00 5.69
N PRO A 3 10.89 10.31 5.41
CA PRO A 3 9.67 11.09 5.60
C PRO A 3 8.56 10.61 4.64
N VAL A 4 7.30 10.68 5.07
CA VAL A 4 6.14 10.52 4.18
C VAL A 4 5.94 11.84 3.44
N ASP A 5 5.79 11.79 2.12
CA ASP A 5 5.50 12.98 1.32
C ASP A 5 4.00 13.36 1.44
N PRO A 6 3.67 14.50 2.07
CA PRO A 6 2.28 14.94 2.23
C PRO A 6 1.64 15.36 0.90
N ASN A 7 2.42 15.59 -0.17
CA ASN A 7 1.89 16.07 -1.44
C ASN A 7 1.02 15.03 -2.17
N TRP A 8 1.08 13.74 -1.78
CA TRP A 8 0.25 12.71 -2.40
C TRP A 8 -1.25 12.93 -2.23
N TYR A 9 -1.68 13.66 -1.20
CA TYR A 9 -3.09 14.09 -1.11
C TYR A 9 -3.52 14.91 -2.35
N TYR A 10 -2.63 15.75 -2.87
CA TYR A 10 -2.91 16.61 -4.02
C TYR A 10 -2.62 15.95 -5.37
N ASN A 11 -1.68 14.98 -5.43
CA ASN A 11 -1.14 14.46 -6.68
C ASN A 11 -1.49 12.99 -6.97
N ALA A 12 -2.03 12.24 -6.00
CA ALA A 12 -2.39 10.84 -6.21
C ALA A 12 -3.49 10.69 -7.25
N LYS A 13 -3.34 9.68 -8.11
CA LYS A 13 -4.23 9.35 -9.22
C LYS A 13 -4.48 7.84 -9.19
N PRO A 14 -5.68 7.38 -8.78
CA PRO A 14 -6.79 8.16 -8.24
C PRO A 14 -6.55 8.67 -6.80
N GLY A 15 -7.18 9.79 -6.45
CA GLY A 15 -7.07 10.38 -5.12
C GLY A 15 -8.03 11.55 -4.88
N PRO A 16 -7.91 12.26 -3.74
CA PRO A 16 -8.82 13.34 -3.33
C PRO A 16 -8.98 14.45 -4.36
N ARG A 17 -7.90 14.82 -5.06
CA ARG A 17 -7.89 15.88 -6.07
C ARG A 17 -7.95 15.39 -7.52
N HIS A 18 -7.76 14.09 -7.73
CA HIS A 18 -7.81 13.47 -9.04
C HIS A 18 -8.69 12.21 -8.97
N PRO A 19 -10.02 12.38 -9.02
CA PRO A 19 -10.94 11.25 -8.99
C PRO A 19 -10.81 10.40 -10.27
N CYS A 20 -11.48 9.25 -10.28
CA CYS A 20 -11.57 8.38 -11.44
C CYS A 20 -12.10 9.14 -12.66
N THR A 21 -11.43 9.04 -13.80
CA THR A 21 -11.93 9.52 -15.10
C THR A 21 -12.92 8.53 -15.73
N VAL A 22 -12.77 7.24 -15.41
CA VAL A 22 -13.67 6.16 -15.80
C VAL A 22 -14.11 5.42 -14.55
N GLY A 23 -15.42 5.21 -14.43
CA GLY A 23 -16.06 4.59 -13.28
C GLY A 23 -15.95 5.43 -12.00
N SER A 24 -15.93 4.79 -10.83
CA SER A 24 -15.88 5.46 -9.53
C SER A 24 -15.42 4.52 -8.42
N PHE A 25 -14.82 5.07 -7.36
CA PHE A 25 -14.63 4.36 -6.10
C PHE A 25 -15.82 4.61 -5.14
N PRO A 26 -16.38 3.57 -4.49
CA PRO A 26 -17.50 3.73 -3.56
C PRO A 26 -17.15 4.69 -2.41
N GLY A 27 -17.93 5.77 -2.28
CA GLY A 27 -17.76 6.77 -1.23
C GLY A 27 -16.57 7.72 -1.40
N GLY A 28 -15.99 7.81 -2.60
CA GLY A 28 -14.95 8.82 -2.94
C GLY A 28 -13.57 8.55 -2.35
N PHE A 29 -12.71 9.57 -2.30
CA PHE A 29 -11.36 9.49 -1.70
C PHE A 29 -11.17 10.44 -0.50
N ASP A 30 -12.09 11.40 -0.36
CA ASP A 30 -12.12 12.51 0.60
C ASP A 30 -13.58 13.04 0.67
N ASN A 31 -13.94 13.78 1.71
CA ASN A 31 -15.27 14.39 1.85
C ASN A 31 -15.26 15.92 2.09
N ASP A 32 -14.11 16.55 2.36
CA ASP A 32 -14.07 17.98 2.74
C ASP A 32 -12.97 18.81 2.07
N SER A 33 -12.21 18.24 1.14
CA SER A 33 -11.13 18.93 0.43
C SER A 33 -9.95 19.35 1.32
N SER A 34 -9.77 18.74 2.49
CA SER A 34 -8.63 18.95 3.37
C SER A 34 -7.93 17.63 3.72
N PRO A 35 -6.59 17.60 3.86
CA PRO A 35 -5.88 16.42 4.35
C PRO A 35 -5.99 16.32 5.88
N ASN A 36 -7.12 15.86 6.39
CA ASN A 36 -7.43 15.88 7.83
C ASN A 36 -8.09 14.59 8.35
N VAL A 37 -8.01 13.50 7.59
CA VAL A 37 -8.62 12.21 7.95
C VAL A 37 -10.14 12.33 8.10
N SER A 38 -10.77 13.13 7.23
CA SER A 38 -12.21 13.42 7.28
C SER A 38 -13.07 12.20 6.94
N ARG A 39 -12.52 11.26 6.16
CA ARG A 39 -13.25 10.11 5.65
C ARG A 39 -13.35 9.00 6.70
N THR A 40 -14.54 8.39 6.75
CA THR A 40 -14.76 7.15 7.49
C THR A 40 -13.93 6.00 6.92
N VAL A 41 -13.85 4.88 7.65
CA VAL A 41 -13.19 3.64 7.20
C VAL A 41 -13.52 3.28 5.76
N VAL A 42 -12.45 3.06 4.99
CA VAL A 42 -12.47 2.66 3.58
C VAL A 42 -12.31 1.15 3.50
N ASN A 43 -13.25 0.49 2.84
CA ASN A 43 -13.14 -0.92 2.49
C ASN A 43 -12.76 -1.05 1.01
N LEU A 44 -11.56 -1.58 0.73
CA LEU A 44 -11.08 -1.80 -0.64
C LEU A 44 -11.68 -3.05 -1.29
N THR A 45 -12.27 -3.94 -0.51
CA THR A 45 -12.82 -5.22 -0.95
C THR A 45 -14.30 -5.38 -0.52
N PRO A 46 -15.19 -4.45 -0.93
CA PRO A 46 -16.61 -4.52 -0.62
C PRO A 46 -17.29 -5.71 -1.34
N SER A 47 -18.53 -6.03 -0.96
CA SER A 47 -19.29 -7.12 -1.59
C SER A 47 -19.67 -6.83 -3.06
N THR A 48 -19.60 -5.56 -3.47
CA THR A 48 -19.93 -5.09 -4.82
C THR A 48 -18.66 -4.74 -5.60
N ALA A 49 -18.62 -5.08 -6.88
CA ALA A 49 -17.54 -4.64 -7.76
C ALA A 49 -17.48 -3.10 -7.89
N TYR A 50 -16.29 -2.58 -8.14
CA TYR A 50 -16.10 -1.20 -8.57
C TYR A 50 -14.96 -1.11 -9.58
N ASP A 51 -14.98 -0.05 -10.37
CA ASP A 51 -13.98 0.24 -11.37
C ASP A 51 -13.61 1.72 -11.26
N CYS A 52 -12.38 2.03 -10.87
CA CYS A 52 -11.85 3.38 -10.83
C CYS A 52 -10.56 3.42 -11.64
N ARG A 53 -10.59 4.12 -12.77
CA ARG A 53 -9.42 4.32 -13.63
C ARG A 53 -9.21 5.79 -13.94
N VAL A 54 -7.96 6.22 -13.92
CA VAL A 54 -7.52 7.58 -14.26
C VAL A 54 -6.70 7.50 -15.54
N TYR A 55 -7.14 8.23 -16.56
CA TYR A 55 -6.45 8.39 -17.82
C TYR A 55 -6.00 9.84 -17.99
N ASP A 56 -4.85 10.04 -18.64
CA ASP A 56 -4.43 11.36 -19.08
C ASP A 56 -5.22 11.84 -20.32
N ALA A 57 -4.92 13.06 -20.79
CA ALA A 57 -5.57 13.64 -21.96
C ALA A 57 -5.27 12.88 -23.27
N ASP A 58 -4.17 12.12 -23.31
CA ASP A 58 -3.74 11.33 -24.47
C ASP A 58 -4.31 9.89 -24.42
N GLY A 59 -5.00 9.52 -23.34
CA GLY A 59 -5.64 8.22 -23.15
C GLY A 59 -4.75 7.15 -22.51
N ASN A 60 -3.60 7.51 -21.93
CA ASN A 60 -2.75 6.58 -21.20
C ASN A 60 -3.28 6.37 -19.78
N LEU A 61 -3.19 5.14 -19.27
CA LEU A 61 -3.59 4.81 -17.90
C LEU A 61 -2.56 5.36 -16.90
N GLU A 62 -2.94 6.35 -16.10
CA GLU A 62 -2.10 6.91 -15.04
C GLU A 62 -2.29 6.19 -13.69
N GLY A 63 -3.49 5.64 -13.45
CA GLY A 63 -3.79 4.96 -12.20
C GLY A 63 -5.04 4.10 -12.28
N GLN A 64 -5.06 3.05 -11.46
CA GLN A 64 -6.16 2.09 -11.42
C GLN A 64 -6.41 1.61 -10.01
N LEU A 65 -7.68 1.48 -9.67
CA LEU A 65 -8.16 0.74 -8.51
C LEU A 65 -9.49 0.09 -8.90
N THR A 66 -9.46 -1.20 -9.17
CA THR A 66 -10.60 -1.99 -9.64
C THR A 66 -10.75 -3.21 -8.75
N TRP A 67 -11.99 -3.55 -8.39
CA TRP A 67 -12.28 -4.70 -7.56
C TRP A 67 -13.35 -5.57 -8.20
N ALA A 68 -13.04 -6.86 -8.33
CA ALA A 68 -13.98 -7.90 -8.68
C ALA A 68 -14.16 -8.85 -7.48
N PRO A 69 -15.34 -8.90 -6.83
CA PRO A 69 -15.58 -9.79 -5.71
C PRO A 69 -15.57 -11.26 -6.16
N GLY A 70 -15.07 -12.15 -5.30
CA GLY A 70 -14.92 -13.57 -5.60
C GLY A 70 -14.49 -14.37 -4.37
N SER A 71 -13.99 -15.59 -4.58
CA SER A 71 -13.42 -16.44 -3.53
C SER A 71 -12.20 -17.20 -4.08
N PRO A 72 -11.01 -16.56 -4.18
CA PRO A 72 -10.70 -15.18 -3.75
C PRO A 72 -11.26 -14.12 -4.70
N GLY A 73 -11.43 -12.88 -4.22
CA GLY A 73 -11.71 -11.74 -5.10
C GLY A 73 -10.42 -11.16 -5.70
N THR A 74 -10.55 -10.31 -6.71
CA THR A 74 -9.42 -9.74 -7.46
C THR A 74 -9.37 -8.22 -7.33
N LEU A 75 -8.27 -7.69 -6.81
CA LEU A 75 -7.98 -6.26 -6.72
C LEU A 75 -6.94 -5.87 -7.77
N THR A 76 -7.35 -5.21 -8.85
CA THR A 76 -6.41 -4.71 -9.86
C THR A 76 -6.04 -3.26 -9.56
N MET A 77 -4.74 -2.95 -9.55
CA MET A 77 -4.27 -1.63 -9.14
C MET A 77 -3.00 -1.17 -9.87
N ALA A 78 -2.90 0.14 -10.05
CA ALA A 78 -1.72 0.79 -10.62
C ALA A 78 -1.57 2.22 -10.09
N GLY A 79 -0.32 2.68 -9.97
CA GLY A 79 0.00 4.08 -9.65
C GLY A 79 0.01 4.39 -8.16
N THR A 80 -0.14 5.67 -7.81
CA THR A 80 -0.23 6.14 -6.42
C THR A 80 -1.67 6.53 -6.09
N ILE A 81 -2.24 5.86 -5.10
CA ILE A 81 -3.61 6.07 -4.62
C ILE A 81 -3.58 6.72 -3.24
N TYR A 82 -4.52 7.63 -2.96
CA TYR A 82 -4.61 8.26 -1.64
C TYR A 82 -6.04 8.27 -1.10
N PHE A 83 -6.21 7.91 0.16
CA PHE A 83 -7.45 8.02 0.91
C PHE A 83 -7.29 8.92 2.13
N ASP A 84 -8.13 9.94 2.26
CA ASP A 84 -8.18 10.82 3.44
C ASP A 84 -8.94 10.16 4.62
N GLY A 85 -8.62 8.91 4.90
CA GLY A 85 -9.26 8.13 5.95
C GLY A 85 -8.49 6.82 6.24
N PRO A 86 -8.93 6.06 7.26
CA PRO A 86 -8.37 4.75 7.55
C PRO A 86 -8.84 3.69 6.54
N ILE A 87 -8.06 2.62 6.37
CA ILE A 87 -8.39 1.48 5.52
C ILE A 87 -8.62 0.24 6.38
N GLU A 88 -9.65 -0.55 6.06
CA GLU A 88 -9.94 -1.82 6.73
C GLU A 88 -10.17 -2.96 5.73
N PHE A 89 -9.49 -4.07 5.96
CA PHE A 89 -9.83 -5.39 5.41
C PHE A 89 -10.58 -6.18 6.48
N ARG A 90 -11.84 -6.50 6.20
CA ARG A 90 -12.73 -7.15 7.17
C ARG A 90 -12.35 -8.60 7.44
N GLN A 91 -12.94 -9.15 8.51
CA GLN A 91 -12.73 -10.55 8.87
C GLN A 91 -13.16 -11.46 7.71
N TYR A 92 -12.38 -12.51 7.44
CA TYR A 92 -12.57 -13.44 6.31
C TYR A 92 -12.41 -12.81 4.92
N ASN A 93 -11.81 -11.62 4.82
CA ASN A 93 -11.52 -11.06 3.52
C ASN A 93 -10.45 -11.90 2.82
N ASN A 94 -10.70 -12.33 1.58
CA ASN A 94 -9.72 -13.07 0.78
C ASN A 94 -9.64 -12.44 -0.60
N ALA A 95 -8.49 -11.83 -0.89
CA ALA A 95 -8.22 -11.10 -2.10
C ALA A 95 -6.84 -11.43 -2.66
N VAL A 96 -6.77 -11.57 -3.97
CA VAL A 96 -5.53 -11.55 -4.74
C VAL A 96 -5.45 -10.19 -5.43
N TYR A 97 -4.33 -9.49 -5.28
CA TYR A 97 -4.11 -8.26 -6.02
C TYR A 97 -3.27 -8.49 -7.27
N HIS A 98 -3.48 -7.66 -8.28
CA HIS A 98 -2.69 -7.63 -9.49
C HIS A 98 -2.24 -6.21 -9.83
N GLY A 99 -0.98 -6.09 -10.25
CA GLY A 99 -0.31 -4.86 -10.60
C GLY A 99 0.51 -4.27 -9.46
N ARG A 100 1.01 -3.06 -9.70
CA ARG A 100 1.98 -2.37 -8.84
C ARG A 100 1.45 -1.01 -8.44
N ALA A 101 1.17 -0.84 -7.15
CA ALA A 101 0.62 0.40 -6.64
C ALA A 101 1.09 0.74 -5.23
N THR A 102 1.17 2.05 -4.94
CA THR A 102 1.30 2.56 -3.59
C THR A 102 -0.04 3.14 -3.13
N ILE A 103 -0.56 2.66 -2.00
CA ILE A 103 -1.80 3.18 -1.40
C ILE A 103 -1.47 3.91 -0.10
N HIS A 104 -1.78 5.19 -0.07
CA HIS A 104 -1.71 6.03 1.12
C HIS A 104 -3.05 6.04 1.85
N ALA A 105 -3.01 5.82 3.16
CA ALA A 105 -4.12 6.05 4.06
C ALA A 105 -3.73 7.15 5.04
N ALA A 106 -4.50 8.23 5.12
CA ALA A 106 -4.24 9.29 6.10
C ALA A 106 -4.38 8.79 7.55
N GLY A 107 -5.22 7.77 7.77
CA GLY A 107 -5.46 7.13 9.06
C GLY A 107 -4.71 5.81 9.26
N ASP A 108 -5.25 4.98 10.16
CA ASP A 108 -4.78 3.61 10.42
C ASP A 108 -5.09 2.66 9.25
N ILE A 109 -4.30 1.59 9.12
CA ILE A 109 -4.62 0.45 8.25
C ILE A 109 -4.82 -0.79 9.12
N VAL A 110 -5.96 -1.46 8.93
CA VAL A 110 -6.35 -2.62 9.73
C VAL A 110 -6.65 -3.81 8.82
N PHE A 111 -5.92 -4.90 9.04
CA PHE A 111 -6.28 -6.23 8.56
C PHE A 111 -6.95 -6.95 9.72
N ALA A 112 -8.25 -7.21 9.63
CA ALA A 112 -8.96 -7.98 10.64
C ALA A 112 -8.55 -9.45 10.59
N ASN A 113 -9.00 -10.22 11.59
CA ASN A 113 -8.67 -11.63 11.73
C ASN A 113 -9.00 -12.43 10.47
N GLN A 114 -8.18 -13.43 10.14
CA GLN A 114 -8.41 -14.35 9.03
C GLN A 114 -8.59 -13.61 7.69
N SER A 115 -7.85 -12.51 7.49
CA SER A 115 -7.82 -11.79 6.21
C SER A 115 -6.61 -12.20 5.38
N THR A 116 -6.76 -12.25 4.07
CA THR A 116 -5.71 -12.62 3.11
C THR A 116 -5.70 -11.61 1.99
N LEU A 117 -4.55 -10.96 1.78
CA LEU A 117 -4.31 -10.04 0.68
C LEU A 117 -2.91 -10.27 0.12
N CYS A 118 -2.84 -10.94 -1.03
CA CYS A 118 -1.57 -11.46 -1.57
C CYS A 118 -1.45 -11.16 -3.06
N GLY A 119 -0.22 -11.05 -3.58
CA GLY A 119 0.03 -10.83 -5.00
C GLY A 119 0.02 -12.12 -5.82
N ASP A 120 0.15 -13.25 -5.13
CA ASP A 120 0.02 -14.59 -5.67
C ASP A 120 -1.21 -15.32 -5.06
N PRO A 121 -1.95 -16.17 -5.81
CA PRO A 121 -3.15 -16.82 -5.29
C PRO A 121 -2.92 -17.85 -4.18
N GLN A 122 -1.71 -18.39 -4.05
CA GLN A 122 -1.32 -19.33 -2.99
C GLN A 122 -0.70 -18.60 -1.79
N CYS A 123 -0.33 -17.33 -1.96
CA CYS A 123 0.28 -16.48 -0.94
C CYS A 123 1.58 -17.07 -0.37
N ASP A 124 2.41 -17.61 -1.26
CA ASP A 124 3.65 -18.28 -0.91
C ASP A 124 4.89 -17.63 -1.55
N ALA A 125 5.99 -18.38 -1.61
CA ALA A 125 7.28 -17.90 -2.09
C ALA A 125 7.33 -17.62 -3.60
N ASP A 126 6.32 -18.04 -4.37
CA ASP A 126 6.25 -17.78 -5.81
C ASP A 126 5.85 -16.34 -6.14
N TRP A 127 5.49 -15.53 -5.13
CA TRP A 127 5.19 -14.12 -5.29
C TRP A 127 6.37 -13.31 -5.85
N ASP A 128 6.15 -12.69 -7.02
CA ASP A 128 7.11 -11.80 -7.67
C ASP A 128 6.74 -10.30 -7.49
N PRO A 129 7.46 -9.56 -6.62
CA PRO A 129 7.20 -8.13 -6.40
C PRO A 129 7.57 -7.23 -7.59
N GLN A 130 8.22 -7.76 -8.64
CA GLN A 130 8.43 -7.04 -9.89
C GLN A 130 7.19 -7.02 -10.79
N GLN A 131 6.26 -7.97 -10.62
CA GLN A 131 4.99 -8.03 -11.34
C GLN A 131 3.84 -7.50 -10.48
N ASP A 132 3.74 -7.99 -9.25
CA ASP A 132 2.64 -7.69 -8.35
C ASP A 132 3.19 -7.16 -7.03
N LEU A 133 3.04 -5.86 -6.76
CA LEU A 133 3.51 -5.24 -5.53
C LEU A 133 2.53 -4.20 -5.02
N LEU A 134 2.00 -4.46 -3.83
CA LEU A 134 1.24 -3.49 -3.06
C LEU A 134 2.11 -2.87 -1.97
N ALA A 135 2.31 -1.56 -2.01
CA ALA A 135 2.91 -0.81 -0.93
C ALA A 135 1.85 0.01 -0.18
N PHE A 136 1.69 -0.24 1.12
CA PHE A 136 0.86 0.59 1.99
C PHE A 136 1.69 1.64 2.71
N VAL A 137 1.18 2.87 2.73
CA VAL A 137 1.72 3.97 3.53
C VAL A 137 0.61 4.48 4.46
N SER A 138 0.74 4.17 5.75
CA SER A 138 -0.20 4.57 6.79
C SER A 138 0.26 5.85 7.47
N GLY A 139 -0.60 6.86 7.54
CA GLY A 139 -0.44 8.05 8.38
C GLY A 139 -0.57 7.75 9.88
N GLY A 140 -1.18 6.61 10.22
CA GLY A 140 -1.33 6.12 11.59
C GLY A 140 -0.55 4.83 11.87
N ASN A 141 -1.22 3.92 12.57
CA ASN A 141 -0.76 2.58 12.90
C ASN A 141 -1.11 1.61 11.78
N VAL A 142 -0.47 0.44 11.82
CA VAL A 142 -0.88 -0.72 11.04
C VAL A 142 -1.07 -1.92 11.95
N ARG A 143 -2.22 -2.58 11.82
CA ARG A 143 -2.59 -3.73 12.66
C ARG A 143 -2.96 -4.91 11.79
N VAL A 144 -2.30 -6.04 12.02
CA VAL A 144 -2.57 -7.31 11.36
C VAL A 144 -3.18 -8.27 12.37
N GLY A 145 -4.42 -8.68 12.12
CA GLY A 145 -5.21 -9.58 12.95
C GLY A 145 -4.72 -11.02 12.88
N GLN A 146 -5.18 -11.86 13.80
CA GLN A 146 -4.72 -13.24 13.90
C GLN A 146 -5.04 -14.05 12.63
N GLN A 147 -4.20 -15.02 12.30
CA GLN A 147 -4.39 -15.92 11.14
C GLN A 147 -4.53 -15.17 9.81
N SER A 148 -3.90 -14.01 9.67
CA SER A 148 -3.95 -13.23 8.43
C SER A 148 -2.70 -13.43 7.59
N ASN A 149 -2.84 -13.34 6.27
CA ASN A 149 -1.71 -13.43 5.34
C ASN A 149 -1.63 -12.17 4.49
N PHE A 150 -0.44 -11.59 4.37
CA PHE A 150 -0.22 -10.43 3.52
C PHE A 150 1.10 -10.55 2.75
N GLN A 151 1.08 -10.15 1.48
CA GLN A 151 2.27 -9.95 0.68
C GLN A 151 2.34 -8.51 0.20
N GLY A 152 3.46 -7.84 0.41
CA GLY A 152 3.66 -6.46 -0.02
C GLY A 152 4.59 -5.70 0.90
N ALA A 153 4.62 -4.38 0.74
CA ALA A 153 5.41 -3.50 1.58
C ALA A 153 4.49 -2.72 2.53
N ILE A 154 4.90 -2.54 3.78
CA ILE A 154 4.20 -1.69 4.73
C ILE A 154 5.13 -0.62 5.28
N TYR A 155 4.66 0.62 5.18
CA TYR A 155 5.19 1.75 5.91
C TYR A 155 4.14 2.26 6.89
N ALA A 156 4.42 2.23 8.18
CA ALA A 156 3.59 2.81 9.23
C ALA A 156 4.24 4.06 9.79
N THR A 157 3.53 5.19 9.82
CA THR A 157 4.02 6.43 10.45
C THR A 157 4.17 6.25 11.96
N LEU A 158 3.27 5.50 12.57
CA LEU A 158 3.34 5.10 13.98
C LEU A 158 3.83 3.65 14.10
N ASP A 159 3.06 2.78 14.73
CA ASP A 159 3.48 1.43 15.09
C ASP A 159 2.85 0.37 14.18
N TYR A 160 3.58 -0.72 13.97
CA TYR A 160 3.10 -1.93 13.33
C TYR A 160 2.91 -3.01 14.39
N THR A 161 1.74 -3.66 14.38
CA THR A 161 1.41 -4.76 15.27
C THR A 161 0.85 -5.94 14.49
N GLU A 162 1.31 -7.13 14.81
CA GLU A 162 0.91 -8.37 14.16
C GLU A 162 0.51 -9.40 15.21
N GLN A 163 -0.68 -9.97 15.07
CA GLN A 163 -1.27 -10.95 16.01
C GLN A 163 -0.86 -12.40 15.67
N ASN A 164 -1.38 -13.36 16.43
CA ASN A 164 -0.87 -14.74 16.36
C ASN A 164 -1.15 -15.42 15.01
N ASN A 165 -0.25 -16.32 14.61
CA ASN A 165 -0.41 -17.21 13.45
C ASN A 165 -0.61 -16.50 12.10
N SER A 166 -0.14 -15.25 11.95
CA SER A 166 -0.13 -14.55 10.67
C SER A 166 1.16 -14.77 9.91
N THR A 167 1.08 -14.62 8.59
CA THR A 167 2.22 -14.67 7.68
C THR A 167 2.33 -13.34 6.95
N PHE A 168 3.53 -12.78 6.93
CA PHE A 168 3.84 -11.54 6.23
C PHE A 168 5.01 -11.75 5.27
N TRP A 169 4.85 -11.29 4.02
CA TRP A 169 5.91 -11.28 3.03
C TRP A 169 6.20 -9.86 2.56
N GLY A 170 7.45 -9.42 2.74
CA GLY A 170 7.97 -8.14 2.29
C GLY A 170 8.51 -7.27 3.42
N PRO A 171 8.89 -6.02 3.13
CA PRO A 171 9.48 -5.11 4.11
C PRO A 171 8.42 -4.41 4.97
N ILE A 172 8.74 -4.25 6.26
CA ILE A 172 7.97 -3.46 7.22
C ILE A 172 8.85 -2.33 7.75
N ILE A 173 8.39 -1.09 7.59
CA ILE A 173 9.03 0.10 8.13
C ILE A 173 8.04 0.78 9.08
N ALA A 174 8.34 0.78 10.37
CA ALA A 174 7.50 1.40 11.39
C ALA A 174 8.36 2.09 12.46
N ARG A 175 7.74 2.89 13.33
CA ARG A 175 8.42 3.39 14.54
C ARG A 175 8.75 2.26 15.51
N ARG A 176 7.80 1.33 15.67
CA ARG A 176 7.95 0.10 16.44
C ARG A 176 7.25 -1.04 15.70
N VAL A 177 7.86 -2.21 15.72
CA VAL A 177 7.30 -3.46 15.22
C VAL A 177 7.05 -4.37 16.42
N SER A 178 5.82 -4.87 16.57
CA SER A 178 5.44 -5.81 17.63
C SER A 178 4.79 -7.03 17.02
N LEU A 179 5.45 -8.18 17.15
CA LEU A 179 5.01 -9.46 16.59
C LEU A 179 4.55 -10.38 17.72
N ALA A 180 3.38 -10.99 17.56
CA ALA A 180 2.85 -11.96 18.51
C ALA A 180 3.39 -13.38 18.22
N ASN A 181 2.86 -14.38 18.94
CA ASN A 181 3.31 -15.76 18.88
C ASN A 181 3.03 -16.39 17.50
N SER A 182 3.97 -17.22 17.02
CA SER A 182 3.85 -18.00 15.78
C SER A 182 3.55 -17.15 14.53
N THR A 183 4.07 -15.92 14.52
CA THR A 183 4.11 -15.09 13.31
C THR A 183 5.25 -15.55 12.41
N VAL A 184 5.04 -15.50 11.10
CA VAL A 184 6.06 -15.87 10.10
C VAL A 184 6.28 -14.67 9.18
N ASN A 185 7.49 -14.11 9.21
CA ASN A 185 7.83 -12.91 8.45
C ASN A 185 8.96 -13.21 7.46
N HIS A 186 8.70 -13.04 6.17
CA HIS A 186 9.63 -13.24 5.06
C HIS A 186 10.02 -11.91 4.45
N TYR A 187 11.28 -11.49 4.57
CA TYR A 187 11.74 -10.20 4.04
C TYR A 187 12.21 -10.32 2.58
N VAL A 188 11.25 -10.29 1.66
CA VAL A 188 11.50 -10.39 0.22
C VAL A 188 11.97 -9.03 -0.34
N PRO A 189 13.07 -8.97 -1.13
CA PRO A 189 13.45 -7.76 -1.84
C PRO A 189 12.40 -7.34 -2.87
N ILE A 190 11.93 -6.09 -2.79
CA ILE A 190 10.83 -5.57 -3.62
C ILE A 190 11.26 -4.91 -4.94
N GLY A 191 12.56 -4.96 -5.26
CA GLY A 191 13.12 -4.39 -6.49
C GLY A 191 13.03 -2.86 -6.55
N THR A 192 12.66 -2.33 -7.73
CA THR A 192 12.56 -0.89 -7.98
C THR A 192 11.36 -0.29 -7.24
N LEU A 193 11.63 0.75 -6.45
CA LEU A 193 10.60 1.49 -5.72
C LEU A 193 9.59 2.12 -6.68
N MET A 194 8.31 2.02 -6.31
CA MET A 194 7.20 2.64 -7.03
C MET A 194 7.07 4.11 -6.62
N PRO A 195 6.49 4.98 -7.48
CA PRO A 195 6.04 6.29 -7.06
C PRO A 195 5.18 6.21 -5.79
N GLY A 196 5.34 7.18 -4.91
CA GLY A 196 4.62 7.23 -3.64
C GLY A 196 5.24 6.45 -2.49
N MET A 197 6.17 5.54 -2.74
CA MET A 197 6.88 4.82 -1.67
C MET A 197 7.85 5.76 -0.94
N PRO A 198 7.82 5.82 0.40
CA PRO A 198 8.79 6.60 1.16
C PRO A 198 10.21 6.07 0.95
N ALA A 199 11.11 6.93 0.48
CA ALA A 199 12.51 6.62 0.24
C ALA A 199 13.41 7.70 0.86
N SER A 200 14.52 7.29 1.44
CA SER A 200 15.63 8.19 1.80
C SER A 200 16.78 7.87 0.86
N TYR A 201 17.13 8.83 0.02
CA TYR A 201 18.35 8.75 -0.79
C TYR A 201 19.49 9.27 0.09
N GLU A 202 20.46 8.41 0.41
CA GLU A 202 21.76 8.91 0.81
C GLU A 202 22.52 9.19 -0.49
N ASP A 203 22.83 10.46 -0.75
CA ASP A 203 23.79 10.81 -1.79
C ASP A 203 25.14 10.23 -1.35
N VAL A 204 25.52 9.09 -1.95
CA VAL A 204 26.88 8.57 -1.82
C VAL A 204 27.77 9.48 -2.64
N VAL A 205 28.24 10.57 -2.02
CA VAL A 205 29.36 11.34 -2.55
C VAL A 205 30.58 10.44 -2.42
N THR A 206 30.88 9.71 -3.49
CA THR A 206 32.17 9.06 -3.64
C THR A 206 33.20 10.16 -3.82
N ILE A 207 33.90 10.53 -2.73
CA ILE A 207 35.10 11.34 -2.83
C ILE A 207 36.14 10.46 -3.52
N THR A 208 36.23 10.55 -4.84
CA THR A 208 37.39 10.04 -5.58
C THR A 208 38.56 10.94 -5.21
N THR A 209 39.50 10.43 -4.43
CA THR A 209 40.81 11.05 -4.29
C THR A 209 41.52 10.97 -5.63
N GLU A 210 41.70 12.12 -6.29
CA GLU A 210 42.63 12.25 -7.41
C GLU A 210 44.06 11.98 -6.90
N PRO A 211 44.80 11.01 -7.45
CA PRO A 211 46.20 10.81 -7.12
C PRO A 211 47.03 12.01 -7.59
N GLY A 212 47.42 12.90 -6.66
CA GLY A 212 48.33 14.00 -7.00
C GLY A 212 48.43 15.18 -6.05
N SER A 213 47.60 15.32 -5.01
CA SER A 213 47.72 16.47 -4.09
C SER A 213 48.52 16.13 -2.83
N TRP A 214 49.84 16.10 -2.99
CA TRP A 214 50.77 16.51 -1.93
C TRP A 214 51.58 17.68 -2.49
N GLY A 215 51.26 18.89 -2.02
CA GLY A 215 52.03 20.10 -2.20
C GLY A 215 52.21 20.77 -0.85
#